data_AF-A0A2V9NS47-F1
#
_entry.id   AF-A0A2V9NS47-F1
#
_cell.length_a   1.000
_cell.length_b   1.000
_cell.length_c   1.000
_cell.angle_alpha   90.00
_cell.angle_beta   90.00
_cell.angle_gamma   90.00
#
_symmetry.space_group_name_H-M   'P 1'
#
loop_
_entity.id
_entity.type
_entity.pdbx_description
1 polymer ?
#
loop_
_entity_poly.entity_id
_entity_poly.type
_entity_poly.pdbx_seq_one_letter_code
_entity_poly.pdbx_strand_id
1 'polypeptide(L)'
;MITSHDRPVMTDQELQQLRRDKWRINGQPVRTLDDARSFIESVGFCQLYPPRSSVLLPTLLGAWAGSDERLPNPQQAFADARAREATELMVRLLRDHGAYEANLGEESNSLLMAASVFPYFYALVGERNPRQSPKAGARAPYSQLACDAHEAIRRGGPISKQQLLTTLGKGISGAALDRALIELWSKLRITRVDYHPEQGASWDLLLRWAPEAVREGIQISLPEAVSAIVSKYFDGMVAAELAEVESFFGNFVSRSRIREAVNALLAARELSFVHVDSRTLIQIAAPKIAHRA
;
A
#
# COMPACT_ATOMS: atom_id res chain seq x y z
N MET A 1 -43.77 11.40 -12.21
CA MET A 1 -42.98 10.91 -13.35
C MET A 1 -41.53 10.85 -12.89
N ILE A 2 -41.05 9.68 -12.51
CA ILE A 2 -39.68 9.47 -12.03
C ILE A 2 -38.83 9.27 -13.27
N THR A 3 -37.98 10.25 -13.58
CA THR A 3 -36.98 10.15 -14.65
C THR A 3 -36.01 9.03 -14.29
N SER A 4 -36.01 7.98 -15.11
CA SER A 4 -34.96 6.96 -15.19
C SER A 4 -33.61 7.67 -15.23
N HIS A 5 -32.89 7.67 -14.10
CA HIS A 5 -31.46 7.94 -14.15
C HIS A 5 -30.86 6.73 -14.86
N ASP A 6 -30.49 6.88 -16.13
CA ASP A 6 -29.68 5.90 -16.85
C ASP A 6 -28.45 5.63 -15.98
N ARG A 7 -28.43 4.45 -15.36
CA ARG A 7 -27.24 4.01 -14.64
C ARG A 7 -26.15 3.83 -15.70
N PRO A 8 -24.92 4.30 -15.47
CA PRO A 8 -23.83 4.06 -16.40
C PRO A 8 -23.71 2.54 -16.62
N VAL A 9 -23.79 2.12 -17.87
CA VAL A 9 -23.59 0.75 -18.34
C VAL A 9 -22.21 0.70 -18.96
N MET A 10 -21.43 -0.31 -18.57
CA MET A 10 -20.10 -0.60 -19.08
C MET A 10 -20.05 -2.10 -19.38
N THR A 11 -19.27 -2.50 -20.38
CA THR A 11 -18.99 -3.92 -20.64
C THR A 11 -17.77 -4.38 -19.84
N ASP A 12 -17.62 -5.68 -19.59
CA ASP A 12 -16.39 -6.18 -18.96
C ASP A 12 -15.15 -5.82 -19.80
N GLN A 13 -15.25 -5.85 -21.13
CA GLN A 13 -14.16 -5.45 -22.04
C GLN A 13 -13.74 -3.98 -21.83
N GLU A 14 -14.70 -3.07 -21.69
CA GLU A 14 -14.42 -1.66 -21.40
C GLU A 14 -13.79 -1.48 -20.01
N LEU A 15 -14.29 -2.18 -18.99
CA LEU A 15 -13.68 -2.16 -17.66
C LEU A 15 -12.23 -2.63 -17.69
N GLN A 16 -11.96 -3.74 -18.38
CA GLN A 16 -10.61 -4.26 -18.53
C GLN A 16 -9.73 -3.27 -19.29
N GLN A 17 -10.24 -2.63 -20.36
CA GLN A 17 -9.48 -1.60 -21.07
C GLN A 17 -9.10 -0.43 -20.17
N LEU A 18 -10.07 0.12 -19.42
CA LEU A 18 -9.82 1.21 -18.48
C LEU A 18 -8.79 0.83 -17.42
N ARG A 19 -8.88 -0.39 -16.88
CA ARG A 19 -7.88 -0.92 -15.94
C ARG A 19 -6.52 -1.07 -16.60
N ARG A 20 -6.42 -1.60 -17.83
CA ARG A 20 -5.13 -1.74 -18.50
C ARG A 20 -4.43 -0.40 -18.70
N ASP A 21 -5.20 0.63 -19.04
CA ASP A 21 -4.69 1.99 -19.19
C ASP A 21 -4.30 2.59 -17.83
N LYS A 22 -5.17 2.51 -16.82
CA LYS A 22 -4.92 3.00 -15.45
C LYS A 22 -3.70 2.32 -14.81
N TRP A 23 -3.53 1.02 -15.06
CA TRP A 23 -2.48 0.19 -14.46
C TRP A 23 -1.19 0.11 -15.28
N ARG A 24 -1.10 0.87 -16.39
CA ARG A 24 0.07 0.91 -17.28
C ARG A 24 0.46 -0.47 -17.84
N ILE A 25 -0.52 -1.32 -18.12
CA ILE A 25 -0.33 -2.62 -18.80
C ILE A 25 -0.86 -2.60 -20.23
N ASN A 26 -0.71 -1.45 -20.89
CA ASN A 26 -1.17 -1.16 -22.25
C ASN A 26 -0.01 -0.95 -23.24
N GLY A 27 1.18 -1.47 -22.92
CA GLY A 27 2.40 -1.30 -23.72
C GLY A 27 3.18 0.00 -23.46
N GLN A 28 2.76 0.82 -22.50
CA GLN A 28 3.48 2.03 -22.06
C GLN A 28 4.16 1.81 -20.70
N PRO A 29 5.40 1.30 -20.69
CA PRO A 29 6.08 0.92 -19.45
C PRO A 29 6.51 2.12 -18.61
N VAL A 30 6.49 1.95 -17.29
CA VAL A 30 7.05 2.86 -16.29
C VAL A 30 8.57 2.63 -16.18
N ARG A 31 9.39 3.59 -16.61
CA ARG A 31 10.86 3.44 -16.66
C ARG A 31 11.62 4.45 -15.81
N THR A 32 11.03 5.62 -15.58
CA THR A 32 11.66 6.68 -14.80
C THR A 32 11.07 6.79 -13.40
N LEU A 33 11.76 7.52 -12.52
CA LEU A 33 11.26 7.81 -11.18
C LEU A 33 9.97 8.65 -11.24
N ASP A 34 9.90 9.61 -12.18
CA ASP A 34 8.71 10.45 -12.36
C ASP A 34 7.52 9.66 -12.92
N ASP A 35 7.76 8.71 -13.82
CA ASP A 35 6.72 7.78 -14.28
C ASP A 35 6.20 6.93 -13.12
N ALA A 36 7.11 6.43 -12.28
CA ALA A 36 6.75 5.59 -11.14
C ALA A 36 5.94 6.37 -10.10
N ARG A 37 6.33 7.61 -9.82
CA ARG A 37 5.57 8.53 -8.95
C ARG A 37 4.20 8.82 -9.54
N SER A 38 4.11 9.14 -10.83
CA SER A 38 2.83 9.41 -11.51
C SER A 38 1.92 8.19 -11.52
N PHE A 39 2.48 7.00 -11.75
CA PHE A 39 1.75 5.75 -11.72
C PHE A 39 1.19 5.46 -10.32
N ILE A 40 2.03 5.48 -9.29
CA ILE A 40 1.58 5.14 -7.95
C ILE A 40 0.58 6.16 -7.41
N GLU A 41 0.77 7.45 -7.69
CA GLU A 41 -0.21 8.49 -7.37
C GLU A 41 -1.53 8.30 -8.12
N SER A 42 -1.50 7.81 -9.36
CA SER A 42 -2.71 7.47 -10.12
C SER A 42 -3.49 6.31 -9.49
N VAL A 43 -2.82 5.21 -9.13
CA VAL A 43 -3.50 3.99 -8.63
C VAL A 43 -3.71 3.96 -7.12
N GLY A 44 -2.95 4.74 -6.36
CA GLY A 44 -2.98 4.81 -4.90
C GLY A 44 -2.30 3.63 -4.20
N PHE A 45 -2.57 2.41 -4.67
CA PHE A 45 -2.05 1.16 -4.11
C PHE A 45 -1.58 0.23 -5.23
N CYS A 46 -0.43 -0.42 -5.04
CA CYS A 46 0.00 -1.52 -5.90
C CYS A 46 0.86 -2.50 -5.11
N GLN A 47 1.00 -3.72 -5.62
CA GLN A 47 2.00 -4.66 -5.11
C GLN A 47 3.26 -4.63 -5.98
N LEU A 48 4.38 -5.13 -5.46
CA LEU A 48 5.57 -5.28 -6.30
C LEU A 48 5.37 -6.40 -7.34
N TYR A 49 4.90 -7.56 -6.88
CA TYR A 49 4.68 -8.77 -7.69
C TYR A 49 3.21 -9.14 -7.76
N PRO A 50 2.79 -9.96 -8.75
CA PRO A 50 1.43 -10.50 -8.79
C PRO A 50 1.07 -11.22 -7.48
N PRO A 51 -0.10 -10.93 -6.88
CA PRO A 51 -0.53 -11.59 -5.66
C PRO A 51 -0.74 -13.09 -5.87
N ARG A 52 -0.58 -13.89 -4.81
CA ARG A 52 -1.02 -15.29 -4.79
C ARG A 52 -2.53 -15.43 -4.60
N SER A 53 -3.17 -14.41 -4.04
CA SER A 53 -4.61 -14.31 -3.82
C SER A 53 -5.29 -13.47 -4.91
N SER A 54 -6.61 -13.57 -5.04
CA SER A 54 -7.41 -12.80 -5.99
C SER A 54 -7.61 -11.32 -5.58
N VAL A 55 -6.61 -10.72 -4.91
CA VAL A 55 -6.69 -9.31 -4.53
C VAL A 55 -6.59 -8.47 -5.79
N LEU A 56 -7.61 -7.63 -6.01
CA LEU A 56 -7.67 -6.73 -7.14
C LEU A 56 -6.75 -5.53 -6.89
N LEU A 57 -5.50 -5.63 -7.34
CA LEU A 57 -4.53 -4.54 -7.32
C LEU A 57 -3.63 -4.58 -8.55
N PRO A 58 -3.18 -3.43 -9.04
CA PRO A 58 -2.10 -3.37 -10.02
C PRO A 58 -0.78 -3.80 -9.39
N THR A 59 0.20 -4.08 -10.25
CA THR A 59 1.57 -4.37 -9.82
C THR A 59 2.53 -3.33 -10.40
N LEU A 60 3.54 -2.94 -9.61
CA LEU A 60 4.63 -2.10 -10.10
C LEU A 60 5.42 -2.83 -11.18
N LEU A 61 5.62 -4.14 -11.05
CA LEU A 61 6.30 -4.93 -12.08
C LEU A 61 5.53 -4.99 -13.40
N GLY A 62 4.20 -5.10 -13.35
CA GLY A 62 3.37 -5.04 -14.56
C GLY A 62 3.42 -3.67 -15.23
N ALA A 63 3.30 -2.60 -14.43
CA ALA A 63 3.46 -1.24 -14.92
C ALA A 63 4.85 -0.98 -15.51
N TRP A 64 5.90 -1.49 -14.88
CA TRP A 64 7.27 -1.42 -15.38
C TRP A 64 7.45 -2.20 -16.68
N ALA A 65 6.81 -3.36 -16.81
CA ALA A 65 6.85 -4.18 -18.01
C ALA A 65 5.99 -3.59 -19.14
N GLY A 66 4.98 -2.79 -18.81
CA GLY A 66 3.95 -2.38 -19.76
C GLY A 66 2.94 -3.49 -20.07
N SER A 67 2.92 -4.57 -19.29
CA SER A 67 2.16 -5.80 -19.55
C SER A 67 2.02 -6.63 -18.27
N ASP A 68 0.93 -7.39 -18.16
CA ASP A 68 0.69 -8.40 -17.14
C ASP A 68 1.11 -9.83 -17.57
N GLU A 69 1.67 -9.98 -18.77
CA GLU A 69 2.06 -11.27 -19.31
C GLU A 69 3.37 -11.80 -18.71
N ARG A 70 3.35 -13.07 -18.29
CA ARG A 70 4.54 -13.82 -17.85
C ARG A 70 5.36 -13.07 -16.80
N LEU A 71 4.68 -12.40 -15.86
CA LEU A 71 5.34 -11.76 -14.74
C LEU A 71 5.82 -12.82 -13.73
N PRO A 72 7.05 -12.71 -13.20
CA PRO A 72 7.54 -13.61 -12.18
C PRO A 72 6.77 -13.39 -10.86
N ASN A 73 6.51 -14.48 -10.15
CA ASN A 73 6.11 -14.41 -8.74
C ASN A 73 7.33 -14.13 -7.84
N PRO A 74 7.14 -13.82 -6.54
CA PRO A 74 8.25 -13.53 -5.64
C PRO A 74 9.33 -14.63 -5.58
N GLN A 75 8.98 -15.90 -5.74
CA GLN A 75 9.95 -17.02 -5.75
C GLN A 75 10.79 -17.08 -7.02
N GLN A 76 10.30 -16.53 -8.13
CA GLN A 76 10.99 -16.48 -9.42
C GLN A 76 11.76 -15.18 -9.62
N ALA A 77 11.44 -14.14 -8.85
CA ALA A 77 11.98 -12.79 -8.99
C ALA A 77 13.52 -12.72 -8.99
N PHE A 78 14.19 -13.56 -8.21
CA PHE A 78 15.66 -13.54 -8.14
C PHE A 78 16.34 -13.79 -9.51
N ALA A 79 15.73 -14.61 -10.37
CA ALA A 79 16.28 -14.96 -11.68
C ALA A 79 15.81 -14.04 -12.82
N ASP A 80 14.88 -13.12 -12.56
CA ASP A 80 14.28 -12.26 -13.58
C ASP A 80 14.90 -10.86 -13.55
N ALA A 81 15.52 -10.44 -14.66
CA ALA A 81 16.13 -9.11 -14.78
C ALA A 81 15.11 -7.98 -14.57
N ARG A 82 13.87 -8.18 -15.04
CA ARG A 82 12.77 -7.21 -14.92
C ARG A 82 12.40 -6.98 -13.46
N ALA A 83 12.37 -8.05 -12.67
CA ALA A 83 12.11 -7.97 -11.24
C ALA A 83 13.20 -7.19 -10.50
N ARG A 84 14.48 -7.38 -10.87
CA ARG A 84 15.61 -6.63 -10.30
C ARG A 84 15.50 -5.13 -10.61
N GLU A 85 15.28 -4.78 -11.88
CA GLU A 85 15.16 -3.38 -12.32
C GLU A 85 13.93 -2.69 -11.71
N ALA A 86 12.77 -3.37 -11.65
CA ALA A 86 11.58 -2.84 -10.99
C ALA A 86 11.80 -2.66 -9.47
N THR A 87 12.53 -3.57 -8.82
CA THR A 87 12.90 -3.47 -7.41
C THR A 87 13.82 -2.27 -7.16
N GLU A 88 14.80 -2.02 -8.04
CA GLU A 88 15.66 -0.84 -7.95
C GLU A 88 14.86 0.45 -8.10
N LEU A 89 13.94 0.51 -9.06
CA LEU A 89 13.05 1.65 -9.24
C LEU A 89 12.16 1.87 -8.01
N MET A 90 11.58 0.82 -7.44
CA MET A 90 10.84 0.88 -6.18
C MET A 90 11.71 1.44 -5.05
N VAL A 91 12.94 0.96 -4.87
CA VAL A 91 13.85 1.45 -3.82
C VAL A 91 14.11 2.95 -3.98
N ARG A 92 14.35 3.41 -5.22
CA ARG A 92 14.52 4.84 -5.51
C ARG A 92 13.26 5.64 -5.19
N LEU A 93 12.08 5.10 -5.51
CA LEU A 93 10.79 5.70 -5.20
C LEU A 93 10.53 5.84 -3.69
N LEU A 94 10.93 4.83 -2.91
CA LEU A 94 10.86 4.89 -1.45
C LEU A 94 11.84 5.95 -0.91
N ARG A 95 13.12 5.92 -1.31
CA ARG A 95 14.15 6.88 -0.84
C ARG A 95 13.75 8.34 -1.06
N ASP A 96 13.03 8.61 -2.13
CA ASP A 96 12.56 9.94 -2.52
C ASP A 96 11.18 10.29 -1.92
N HIS A 97 10.61 9.42 -1.08
CA HIS A 97 9.29 9.57 -0.47
C HIS A 97 8.14 9.71 -1.49
N GLY A 98 8.35 9.28 -2.73
CA GLY A 98 7.29 9.22 -3.75
C GLY A 98 6.33 8.05 -3.53
N ALA A 99 6.71 7.08 -2.70
CA ALA A 99 5.87 6.01 -2.22
C ALA A 99 6.28 5.55 -0.82
N TYR A 100 5.38 4.80 -0.20
CA TYR A 100 5.60 4.16 1.08
C TYR A 100 5.26 2.68 1.01
N GLU A 101 5.86 1.92 1.91
CA GLU A 101 5.74 0.47 1.94
C GLU A 101 5.07 -0.01 3.24
N ALA A 102 4.12 -0.92 3.10
CA ALA A 102 3.47 -1.59 4.21
C ALA A 102 3.53 -3.11 4.03
N ASN A 103 3.60 -3.81 5.16
CA ASN A 103 3.57 -5.26 5.19
C ASN A 103 2.13 -5.78 5.11
N LEU A 104 1.85 -6.69 4.16
CA LEU A 104 0.58 -7.43 4.06
C LEU A 104 0.62 -8.81 4.73
N GLY A 105 1.71 -9.15 5.42
CA GLY A 105 1.96 -10.48 5.99
C GLY A 105 2.72 -11.44 5.07
N GLU A 106 2.99 -11.03 3.82
CA GLU A 106 3.84 -11.77 2.87
C GLU A 106 5.21 -11.09 2.78
N GLU A 107 6.25 -11.70 3.35
CA GLU A 107 7.61 -11.13 3.46
C GLU A 107 8.21 -10.69 2.12
N SER A 108 7.75 -11.24 0.99
CA SER A 108 8.34 -11.00 -0.33
C SER A 108 7.43 -10.22 -1.29
N ASN A 109 6.25 -9.78 -0.85
CA ASN A 109 5.34 -9.00 -1.70
C ASN A 109 4.67 -7.86 -0.94
N SER A 110 5.43 -6.79 -0.78
CA SER A 110 4.98 -5.61 -0.04
C SER A 110 3.87 -4.84 -0.76
N LEU A 111 3.02 -4.21 0.03
CA LEU A 111 2.08 -3.19 -0.45
C LEU A 111 2.83 -1.88 -0.59
N LEU A 112 2.79 -1.32 -1.80
CA LEU A 112 3.22 0.03 -2.08
C LEU A 112 2.00 0.95 -2.10
N MET A 113 2.17 2.15 -1.57
CA MET A 113 1.14 3.18 -1.60
C MET A 113 1.71 4.54 -1.94
N ALA A 114 0.88 5.35 -2.57
CA ALA A 114 1.20 6.70 -2.97
C ALA A 114 1.52 7.58 -1.76
N ALA A 115 2.36 8.60 -1.97
CA ALA A 115 2.73 9.54 -0.93
C ALA A 115 1.50 10.28 -0.39
N SER A 116 0.58 10.67 -1.28
CA SER A 116 -0.70 11.32 -0.93
C SER A 116 -1.63 10.44 -0.08
N VAL A 117 -1.45 9.13 -0.11
CA VAL A 117 -2.32 8.15 0.58
C VAL A 117 -1.75 7.77 1.93
N PHE A 118 -0.43 7.81 2.07
CA PHE A 118 0.25 7.28 3.23
C PHE A 118 -0.17 7.90 4.57
N PRO A 119 -0.39 9.22 4.73
CA PRO A 119 -0.88 9.79 5.99
C PRO A 119 -2.21 9.17 6.45
N TYR A 120 -3.14 8.92 5.53
CA TYR A 120 -4.40 8.26 5.83
C TYR A 120 -4.17 6.81 6.27
N PHE A 121 -3.29 6.08 5.57
CA PHE A 121 -2.93 4.72 6.00
C PHE A 121 -2.24 4.69 7.37
N TYR A 122 -1.36 5.65 7.65
CA TYR A 122 -0.73 5.80 8.96
C TYR A 122 -1.77 6.02 10.06
N ALA A 123 -2.83 6.80 9.81
CA ALA A 123 -3.91 7.00 10.78
C ALA A 123 -4.67 5.71 11.15
N LEU A 124 -4.64 4.69 10.27
CA LEU A 124 -5.26 3.37 10.48
C LEU A 124 -4.36 2.42 11.26
N VAL A 125 -3.08 2.34 10.87
CA VAL A 125 -2.16 1.27 11.30
C VAL A 125 -1.08 1.78 12.25
N GLY A 126 -0.67 3.03 12.07
CA GLY A 126 0.40 3.68 12.80
C GLY A 126 0.04 4.02 14.24
N GLU A 127 1.08 4.32 15.00
CA GLU A 127 0.98 4.58 16.43
C GLU A 127 0.71 6.06 16.70
N ARG A 128 -0.31 6.36 17.51
CA ARG A 128 -0.69 7.74 17.83
C ARG A 128 0.40 8.50 18.61
N ASN A 129 1.26 7.75 19.32
CA ASN A 129 2.39 8.29 20.08
C ASN A 129 3.71 7.66 19.62
N PRO A 130 4.20 7.96 18.40
CA PRO A 130 5.36 7.25 17.84
C PRO A 130 6.67 7.52 18.57
N ARG A 131 6.75 8.63 19.34
CA ARG A 131 7.91 8.95 20.19
C ARG A 131 8.01 8.08 21.43
N GLN A 132 6.89 7.47 21.86
CA GLN A 132 6.91 6.56 22.98
C GLN A 132 7.52 5.24 22.54
N SER A 133 8.58 4.78 23.22
CA SER A 133 9.22 3.51 22.92
C SER A 133 8.22 2.35 23.04
N PRO A 134 8.33 1.34 22.15
CA PRO A 134 7.55 0.10 22.29
C PRO A 134 7.86 -0.55 23.63
N LYS A 135 6.88 -1.27 24.17
CA LYS A 135 7.00 -1.99 25.44
C LYS A 135 6.68 -3.45 25.20
N ALA A 136 7.47 -4.34 25.80
CA ALA A 136 7.17 -5.76 25.85
C ALA A 136 6.31 -6.10 27.08
N GLY A 137 5.68 -7.28 27.05
CA GLY A 137 4.90 -7.81 28.18
C GLY A 137 3.84 -8.82 27.74
N ALA A 138 3.22 -9.50 28.70
CA ALA A 138 2.28 -10.60 28.44
C ALA A 138 1.04 -10.22 27.59
N ARG A 139 0.72 -8.92 27.48
CA ARG A 139 -0.38 -8.38 26.65
C ARG A 139 0.10 -7.32 25.66
N ALA A 140 1.41 -7.14 25.52
CA ALA A 140 1.95 -6.13 24.63
C ALA A 140 2.08 -6.68 23.20
N PRO A 141 1.92 -5.84 22.17
CA PRO A 141 2.03 -6.27 20.78
C PRO A 141 3.48 -6.52 20.33
N TYR A 142 4.47 -6.23 21.18
CA TYR A 142 5.89 -6.34 20.87
C TYR A 142 6.58 -7.36 21.77
N SER A 143 7.43 -8.17 21.17
CA SER A 143 8.40 -9.00 21.86
C SER A 143 9.52 -8.15 22.48
N GLN A 144 10.28 -8.75 23.41
CA GLN A 144 11.48 -8.10 23.95
C GLN A 144 12.50 -7.81 22.84
N LEU A 145 12.67 -8.75 21.90
CA LEU A 145 13.57 -8.59 20.77
C LEU A 145 13.16 -7.42 19.86
N ALA A 146 11.87 -7.21 19.63
CA ALA A 146 11.38 -6.04 18.89
C ALA A 146 11.68 -4.73 19.62
N CYS A 147 11.55 -4.69 20.96
CA CYS A 147 11.91 -3.51 21.74
C CYS A 147 13.41 -3.21 21.67
N ASP A 148 14.26 -4.24 21.79
CA ASP A 148 15.71 -4.10 21.72
C ASP A 148 16.17 -3.67 20.32
N ALA A 149 15.58 -4.26 19.27
CA ALA A 149 15.82 -3.87 17.88
C ALA A 149 15.42 -2.41 17.61
N HIS A 150 14.24 -1.99 18.07
CA HIS A 150 13.79 -0.60 17.96
C HIS A 150 14.76 0.36 18.66
N GLU A 151 15.26 0.01 19.84
CA GLU A 151 16.21 0.84 20.58
C GLU A 151 17.57 0.94 19.87
N ALA A 152 18.07 -0.16 19.30
CA ALA A 152 19.28 -0.17 18.48
C ALA A 152 19.13 0.75 17.26
N ILE A 153 18.02 0.63 16.51
CA ILE A 153 17.71 1.49 15.36
C ILE A 153 17.60 2.95 15.81
N ARG A 154 16.86 3.24 16.88
CA ARG A 154 16.67 4.60 17.41
C ARG A 154 18.01 5.29 17.68
N ARG A 155 18.97 4.60 18.29
CA ARG A 155 20.30 5.14 18.59
C ARG A 155 21.22 5.23 17.37
N GLY A 156 21.22 4.20 16.53
CA GLY A 156 22.20 4.03 15.46
C GLY A 156 21.83 4.67 14.12
N GLY A 157 20.56 5.00 13.90
CA GLY A 157 20.08 5.39 12.57
C GLY A 157 19.71 4.17 11.71
N PRO A 158 19.69 4.34 10.38
CA PRO A 158 19.51 3.24 9.43
C PRO A 158 20.50 2.10 9.69
N ILE A 159 20.01 0.86 9.75
CA ILE A 159 20.84 -0.32 10.03
C ILE A 159 20.39 -1.53 9.23
N SER A 160 21.34 -2.32 8.71
CA SER A 160 21.03 -3.57 8.02
C SER A 160 20.73 -4.71 9.00
N LYS A 161 20.06 -5.77 8.53
CA LYS A 161 19.78 -6.97 9.33
C LYS A 161 21.06 -7.58 9.93
N GLN A 162 22.13 -7.66 9.14
CA GLN A 162 23.41 -8.25 9.59
C GLN A 162 24.06 -7.42 10.70
N GLN A 163 24.07 -6.09 10.54
CA GLN A 163 24.57 -5.17 11.56
C GLN A 163 23.73 -5.21 12.84
N LEU A 164 22.40 -5.34 12.69
CA LEU A 164 21.48 -5.44 13.82
C LEU A 164 21.70 -6.74 14.62
N LEU A 165 21.93 -7.89 13.95
CA LEU A 165 22.33 -9.13 14.62
C LEU A 165 23.62 -8.98 15.42
N THR A 166 24.60 -8.27 14.87
CA THR A 166 25.87 -8.02 15.57
C THR A 166 25.66 -7.11 16.78
N THR A 167 24.80 -6.09 16.63
CA THR A 167 24.49 -5.11 17.69
C THR A 167 23.72 -5.73 18.86
N LEU A 168 22.76 -6.63 18.57
CA LEU A 168 21.91 -7.27 19.58
C LEU A 168 22.60 -8.44 20.29
N GLY A 169 23.71 -8.94 19.76
CA GLY A 169 24.57 -9.93 20.40
C GLY A 169 24.40 -11.37 19.90
N LYS A 170 25.31 -12.24 20.34
CA LYS A 170 25.37 -13.65 19.92
C LYS A 170 24.17 -14.44 20.44
N GLY A 171 23.57 -15.27 19.59
CA GLY A 171 22.49 -16.21 19.95
C GLY A 171 21.11 -15.87 19.37
N ILE A 172 20.93 -14.68 18.79
CA ILE A 172 19.71 -14.32 18.08
C ILE A 172 19.75 -14.94 16.69
N SER A 173 18.73 -15.75 16.35
CA SER A 173 18.59 -16.28 15.00
C SER A 173 18.05 -15.23 14.04
N GLY A 174 18.44 -15.32 12.76
CA GLY A 174 17.93 -14.43 11.72
C GLY A 174 16.39 -14.42 11.65
N ALA A 175 15.76 -15.59 11.77
CA ALA A 175 14.30 -15.72 11.76
C ALA A 175 13.60 -15.13 13.00
N ALA A 176 14.26 -15.12 14.16
CA ALA A 176 13.74 -14.41 15.33
C ALA A 176 13.78 -12.90 15.10
N LEU A 177 14.86 -12.39 14.50
CA LEU A 177 14.97 -10.98 14.16
C LEU A 177 13.97 -10.55 13.08
N ASP A 178 13.74 -11.37 12.04
CA ASP A 178 12.74 -11.08 11.02
C ASP A 178 11.34 -10.90 11.62
N ARG A 179 10.94 -11.80 12.53
CA ARG A 179 9.68 -11.68 13.27
C ARG A 179 9.61 -10.38 14.08
N ALA A 180 10.69 -10.03 14.79
CA ALA A 180 10.76 -8.78 15.56
C ALA A 180 10.66 -7.53 14.67
N LEU A 181 11.29 -7.54 13.48
CA LEU A 181 11.18 -6.45 12.51
C LEU A 181 9.76 -6.36 11.93
N ILE A 182 9.12 -7.50 11.65
CA ILE A 182 7.72 -7.57 11.20
C ILE A 182 6.77 -6.99 12.26
N GLU A 183 6.96 -7.31 13.55
CA GLU A 183 6.18 -6.73 14.64
C GLU A 183 6.24 -5.19 14.62
N LEU A 184 7.46 -4.62 14.53
CA LEU A 184 7.66 -3.17 14.47
C LEU A 184 7.07 -2.55 13.19
N TRP A 185 7.32 -3.17 12.04
CA TRP A 185 6.88 -2.66 10.75
C TRP A 185 5.36 -2.74 10.58
N SER A 186 4.70 -3.75 11.15
CA SER A 186 3.23 -3.89 11.16
C SER A 186 2.51 -2.75 11.88
N LYS A 187 3.23 -2.00 12.72
CA LYS A 187 2.75 -0.80 13.44
C LYS A 187 3.40 0.48 12.95
N LEU A 188 4.09 0.41 11.80
CA LEU A 188 4.79 1.54 11.19
C LEU A 188 5.77 2.22 12.17
N ARG A 189 6.39 1.45 13.07
CA ARG A 189 7.45 1.95 13.98
C ARG A 189 8.76 2.12 13.22
N ILE A 190 9.02 1.20 12.30
CA ILE A 190 10.15 1.21 11.40
C ILE A 190 9.66 1.10 9.96
N THR A 191 10.53 1.45 9.03
CA THR A 191 10.32 1.25 7.60
C THR A 191 11.65 0.89 6.95
N ARG A 192 11.57 0.27 5.78
CA ARG A 192 12.73 0.10 4.91
C ARG A 192 13.07 1.44 4.30
N VAL A 193 14.30 1.89 4.52
CA VAL A 193 14.80 3.17 3.98
C VAL A 193 15.79 2.99 2.85
N ASP A 194 16.39 1.80 2.77
CA ASP A 194 17.34 1.46 1.72
C ASP A 194 17.40 -0.05 1.46
N TYR A 195 18.05 -0.44 0.37
CA TYR A 195 18.39 -1.81 0.02
C TYR A 195 19.75 -1.88 -0.67
N HIS A 196 20.60 -2.80 -0.23
CA HIS A 196 21.86 -3.15 -0.89
C HIS A 196 21.88 -4.66 -1.19
N PRO A 197 22.27 -5.12 -2.39
CA PRO A 197 22.23 -6.54 -2.73
C PRO A 197 22.97 -7.46 -1.74
N GLU A 198 24.10 -7.00 -1.22
CA GLU A 198 24.93 -7.80 -0.28
C GLU A 198 24.44 -7.76 1.17
N GLN A 199 23.78 -6.65 1.57
CA GLN A 199 23.42 -6.41 2.97
C GLN A 199 21.91 -6.55 3.24
N GLY A 200 21.11 -6.61 2.18
CA GLY A 200 19.66 -6.60 2.21
C GLY A 200 19.08 -5.22 2.51
N ALA A 201 17.87 -5.23 3.09
CA ALA A 201 17.17 -4.02 3.50
C ALA A 201 17.87 -3.33 4.69
N SER A 202 17.91 -2.00 4.64
CA SER A 202 18.25 -1.16 5.77
C SER A 202 16.97 -0.59 6.39
N TRP A 203 16.88 -0.66 7.71
CA TRP A 203 15.71 -0.28 8.49
C TRP A 203 15.98 0.97 9.31
N ASP A 204 15.03 1.90 9.32
CA ASP A 204 15.06 3.07 10.19
C ASP A 204 13.70 3.31 10.85
N LEU A 205 13.67 4.15 11.89
CA LEU A 205 12.43 4.66 12.46
C LEU A 205 11.66 5.46 11.41
N LEU A 206 10.39 5.10 11.19
CA LEU A 206 9.55 5.82 10.23
C LEU A 206 9.42 7.30 10.61
N LEU A 207 9.29 7.62 11.89
CA LEU A 207 9.20 9.01 12.37
C LEU A 207 10.45 9.83 12.04
N ARG A 208 11.64 9.21 12.02
CA ARG A 208 12.89 9.91 11.65
C ARG A 208 12.99 10.08 10.14
N TRP A 209 12.58 9.06 9.40
CA TRP A 209 12.71 9.03 7.95
C TRP A 209 11.66 9.89 7.22
N ALA A 210 10.39 9.81 7.64
CA ALA A 210 9.27 10.57 7.08
C ALA A 210 8.46 11.30 8.18
N PRO A 211 9.07 12.28 8.88
CA PRO A 211 8.43 12.97 10.00
C PRO A 211 7.11 13.67 9.60
N GLU A 212 7.04 14.17 8.37
CA GLU A 212 5.92 15.01 7.92
C GLU A 212 4.67 14.18 7.69
N ALA A 213 4.82 13.05 6.99
CA ALA A 213 3.72 12.13 6.73
C ALA A 213 3.22 11.46 8.02
N VAL A 214 4.13 11.16 8.97
CA VAL A 214 3.75 10.69 10.31
C VAL A 214 2.97 11.76 11.07
N ARG A 215 3.47 13.00 11.10
CA ARG A 215 2.80 14.12 11.78
C ARG A 215 1.39 14.34 11.24
N GLU A 216 1.23 14.32 9.92
CA GLU A 216 -0.07 14.43 9.27
C GLU A 216 -1.00 13.27 9.64
N GLY A 217 -0.53 12.03 9.53
CA GLY A 217 -1.31 10.84 9.88
C GLY A 217 -1.79 10.82 11.34
N ILE A 218 -1.03 11.37 12.28
CA ILE A 218 -1.46 11.49 13.68
C ILE A 218 -2.68 12.40 13.83
N GLN A 219 -2.79 13.46 13.03
CA GLN A 219 -3.88 14.43 13.08
C GLN A 219 -5.15 13.95 12.38
N ILE A 220 -5.03 13.00 11.46
CA ILE A 220 -6.16 12.47 10.70
C ILE A 220 -7.05 11.58 11.59
N SER A 221 -8.35 11.82 11.53
CA SER A 221 -9.34 11.01 12.24
C SER A 221 -9.53 9.65 11.56
N LEU A 222 -9.90 8.61 12.34
CA LEU A 222 -10.14 7.28 11.77
C LEU A 222 -11.22 7.29 10.66
N PRO A 223 -12.39 7.95 10.81
CA PRO A 223 -13.39 7.98 9.74
C PRO A 223 -12.90 8.64 8.46
N GLU A 224 -12.20 9.77 8.59
CA GLU A 224 -11.59 10.48 7.46
C GLU A 224 -10.56 9.61 6.73
N ALA A 225 -9.69 8.94 7.48
CA ALA A 225 -8.73 7.99 6.93
C ALA A 225 -9.40 6.90 6.10
N VAL A 226 -10.42 6.23 6.68
CA VAL A 226 -11.14 5.15 5.99
C VAL A 226 -11.85 5.67 4.74
N SER A 227 -12.50 6.84 4.79
CA SER A 227 -13.13 7.42 3.61
C SER A 227 -12.10 7.72 2.51
N ALA A 228 -10.96 8.33 2.85
CA ALA A 228 -9.92 8.67 1.88
C ALA A 228 -9.31 7.43 1.21
N ILE A 229 -8.94 6.41 1.97
CA ILE A 229 -8.34 5.18 1.41
C ILE A 229 -9.33 4.38 0.55
N VAL A 230 -10.62 4.35 0.94
CA VAL A 230 -11.68 3.68 0.18
C VAL A 230 -11.93 4.41 -1.14
N SER A 231 -12.07 5.74 -1.11
CA SER A 231 -12.20 6.54 -2.33
C SER A 231 -11.01 6.31 -3.25
N LYS A 232 -9.78 6.34 -2.71
CA LYS A 232 -8.60 6.14 -3.52
C LYS A 232 -8.54 4.73 -4.14
N TYR A 233 -8.95 3.70 -3.40
CA TYR A 233 -9.02 2.35 -3.94
C TYR A 233 -9.96 2.26 -5.15
N PHE A 234 -11.16 2.84 -5.07
CA PHE A 234 -12.10 2.85 -6.20
C PHE A 234 -11.56 3.64 -7.41
N ASP A 235 -10.90 4.77 -7.19
CA ASP A 235 -10.22 5.51 -8.27
C ASP A 235 -9.15 4.64 -8.95
N GLY A 236 -8.35 3.91 -8.17
CA GLY A 236 -7.30 3.03 -8.68
C GLY A 236 -7.82 1.79 -9.42
N MET A 237 -8.90 1.19 -8.94
CA MET A 237 -9.47 -0.04 -9.50
C MET A 237 -10.50 0.20 -10.61
N VAL A 238 -10.81 1.47 -10.89
CA VAL A 238 -11.85 1.97 -11.81
C VAL A 238 -13.26 1.67 -11.31
N ALA A 239 -13.54 0.40 -11.06
CA ALA A 239 -14.75 -0.08 -10.39
C ALA A 239 -14.45 -1.38 -9.65
N ALA A 240 -15.10 -1.62 -8.53
CA ALA A 240 -14.91 -2.85 -7.73
C ALA A 240 -16.19 -3.22 -6.95
N GLU A 241 -16.28 -4.48 -6.54
CA GLU A 241 -17.30 -4.95 -5.60
C GLU A 241 -16.96 -4.53 -4.17
N LEU A 242 -17.98 -4.34 -3.33
CA LEU A 242 -17.77 -4.09 -1.90
C LEU A 242 -16.95 -5.20 -1.24
N ALA A 243 -17.15 -6.45 -1.65
CA ALA A 243 -16.43 -7.60 -1.11
C ALA A 243 -14.92 -7.54 -1.40
N GLU A 244 -14.51 -6.99 -2.55
CA GLU A 244 -13.10 -6.82 -2.92
C GLU A 244 -12.44 -5.78 -2.00
N VAL A 245 -13.10 -4.65 -1.75
CA VAL A 245 -12.62 -3.60 -0.83
C VAL A 245 -12.54 -4.12 0.61
N GLU A 246 -13.58 -4.82 1.07
CA GLU A 246 -13.62 -5.45 2.40
C GLU A 246 -12.53 -6.51 2.58
N SER A 247 -12.21 -7.26 1.52
CA SER A 247 -11.13 -8.25 1.51
C SER A 247 -9.77 -7.57 1.59
N PHE A 248 -9.53 -6.55 0.77
CA PHE A 248 -8.25 -5.85 0.73
C PHE A 248 -7.91 -5.14 2.04
N PHE A 249 -8.84 -4.33 2.57
CA PHE A 249 -8.58 -3.55 3.80
C PHE A 249 -8.86 -4.32 5.09
N GLY A 250 -9.43 -5.53 5.02
CA GLY A 250 -9.86 -6.31 6.19
C GLY A 250 -8.74 -6.66 7.17
N ASN A 251 -7.47 -6.61 6.73
CA ASN A 251 -6.29 -6.81 7.60
C ASN A 251 -5.94 -5.57 8.43
N PHE A 252 -6.45 -4.40 8.07
CA PHE A 252 -6.10 -3.11 8.68
C PHE A 252 -7.28 -2.48 9.42
N VAL A 253 -8.48 -2.66 8.90
CA VAL A 253 -9.71 -2.03 9.40
C VAL A 253 -10.85 -3.06 9.38
N SER A 254 -11.76 -2.98 10.36
CA SER A 254 -12.91 -3.89 10.39
C SER A 254 -13.81 -3.71 9.17
N ARG A 255 -14.32 -4.82 8.62
CA ARG A 255 -15.25 -4.81 7.49
C ARG A 255 -16.47 -3.91 7.70
N SER A 256 -16.96 -3.83 8.94
CA SER A 256 -18.06 -2.92 9.30
C SER A 256 -17.75 -1.45 9.02
N ARG A 257 -16.54 -0.98 9.39
CA ARG A 257 -16.13 0.42 9.16
C ARG A 257 -15.92 0.72 7.68
N ILE A 258 -15.40 -0.26 6.92
CA ILE A 258 -15.28 -0.14 5.46
C ILE A 258 -16.66 0.05 4.84
N ARG A 259 -17.64 -0.79 5.23
CA ARG A 259 -19.01 -0.69 4.74
C ARG A 259 -19.70 0.61 5.14
N GLU A 260 -19.50 1.08 6.36
CA GLU A 260 -20.00 2.38 6.82
C GLU A 260 -19.44 3.52 5.96
N ALA A 261 -18.13 3.52 5.68
CA ALA A 261 -17.50 4.53 4.83
C ALA A 261 -18.02 4.47 3.39
N VAL A 262 -18.15 3.29 2.79
CA VAL A 262 -18.72 3.12 1.44
C VAL A 262 -20.15 3.65 1.39
N ASN A 263 -20.99 3.31 2.37
CA ASN A 263 -22.37 3.79 2.44
C ASN A 263 -22.43 5.32 2.62
N ALA A 264 -21.56 5.90 3.44
CA ALA A 264 -21.48 7.35 3.62
C ALA A 264 -21.07 8.06 2.32
N LEU A 265 -20.08 7.51 1.59
CA LEU A 265 -19.62 8.05 0.31
C LEU A 265 -20.69 7.92 -0.80
N LEU A 266 -21.44 6.82 -0.83
CA LEU A 266 -22.59 6.65 -1.73
C LEU A 266 -23.70 7.67 -1.40
N ALA A 267 -24.00 7.87 -0.11
CA ALA A 267 -24.99 8.86 0.32
C ALA A 267 -24.56 10.29 -0.02
N ALA A 268 -23.26 10.58 0.08
CA ALA A 268 -22.66 11.86 -0.32
C ALA A 268 -22.54 12.03 -1.84
N ARG A 269 -22.78 10.98 -2.63
CA ARG A 269 -22.59 10.93 -4.10
C ARG A 269 -21.14 11.13 -4.54
N GLU A 270 -20.19 10.76 -3.69
CA GLU A 270 -18.78 10.63 -4.04
C GLU A 270 -18.50 9.29 -4.72
N LEU A 271 -19.32 8.28 -4.42
CA LEU A 271 -19.35 7.00 -5.10
C LEU A 271 -20.69 6.81 -5.83
N SER A 272 -20.69 5.93 -6.83
CA SER A 272 -21.88 5.54 -7.58
C SER A 272 -21.83 4.07 -7.98
N PHE A 273 -23.00 3.50 -8.27
CA PHE A 273 -23.09 2.16 -8.86
C PHE A 273 -22.95 2.23 -10.38
N VAL A 274 -22.23 1.27 -10.94
CA VAL A 274 -22.08 1.04 -12.38
C VAL A 274 -22.46 -0.40 -12.70
N HIS A 275 -23.21 -0.61 -13.77
CA HIS A 275 -23.54 -1.95 -14.25
C HIS A 275 -22.47 -2.39 -15.24
N VAL A 276 -21.78 -3.48 -14.92
CA VAL A 276 -20.77 -4.11 -15.76
C VAL A 276 -21.26 -5.48 -16.19
N ASP A 277 -21.80 -5.55 -17.41
CA ASP A 277 -22.57 -6.69 -17.91
C ASP A 277 -23.65 -7.15 -16.90
N SER A 278 -23.47 -8.29 -16.24
CA SER A 278 -24.40 -8.86 -15.26
C SER A 278 -24.10 -8.47 -13.81
N ARG A 279 -23.02 -7.72 -13.55
CA ARG A 279 -22.56 -7.33 -12.21
C ARG A 279 -22.86 -5.87 -11.92
N THR A 280 -23.12 -5.57 -10.66
CA THR A 280 -23.17 -4.18 -10.18
C THR A 280 -21.91 -3.90 -9.35
N LEU A 281 -21.07 -3.00 -9.86
CA LEU A 281 -19.86 -2.55 -9.19
C LEU A 281 -20.04 -1.14 -8.63
N ILE A 282 -19.07 -0.71 -7.82
CA ILE A 282 -18.98 0.64 -7.26
C ILE A 282 -17.78 1.34 -7.89
N GLN A 283 -17.94 2.61 -8.26
CA GLN A 283 -16.90 3.47 -8.82
C GLN A 283 -16.98 4.88 -8.24
N ILE A 284 -15.94 5.69 -8.48
CA ILE A 284 -15.99 7.13 -8.23
C ILE A 284 -17.14 7.75 -9.04
N ALA A 285 -17.95 8.60 -8.42
CA ALA A 285 -19.00 9.31 -9.13
C ALA A 285 -18.39 10.28 -10.15
N ALA A 286 -18.96 10.32 -11.37
CA ALA A 286 -18.53 11.28 -12.38
C ALA A 286 -18.74 12.72 -11.85
N PRO A 287 -17.80 13.65 -12.11
CA PRO A 287 -17.97 15.03 -11.69
C PRO A 287 -19.25 15.60 -12.29
N LYS A 288 -20.05 16.31 -11.48
CA LYS A 288 -21.27 16.98 -11.96
C LYS A 288 -20.87 17.97 -13.05
N ILE A 289 -21.25 17.69 -14.29
CA ILE A 289 -21.20 18.70 -15.35
C ILE A 289 -22.22 19.75 -14.95
N ALA A 290 -21.75 20.88 -14.41
CA ALA A 290 -22.60 22.03 -14.18
C ALA A 290 -23.08 22.53 -15.55
N HIS A 291 -24.31 22.19 -15.92
CA HIS A 291 -24.98 22.85 -17.03
C HIS A 291 -25.04 24.34 -16.69
N ARG A 292 -24.19 25.15 -17.35
CA ARG A 292 -24.39 26.60 -17.41
C ARG A 292 -25.74 26.81 -18.10
N ALA A 293 -26.70 27.33 -17.33
CA ALA A 293 -27.92 27.93 -17.85
C ALA A 293 -27.60 29.24 -18.55
#